data_AF-A0A439D687-F1
#
_entry.id   AF-A0A439D687-F1
#
_cell.length_a   1.000
_cell.length_b   1.000
_cell.length_c   1.000
_cell.angle_alpha   90.00
_cell.angle_beta   90.00
_cell.angle_gamma   90.00
#
_symmetry.space_group_name_H-M   'P 1'
#
loop_
_entity.id
_entity.type
_entity.pdbx_description
1 polymer ?
#
loop_
_entity_poly.entity_id
_entity_poly.type
_entity_poly.pdbx_seq_one_letter_code
_entity_poly.pdbx_strand_id
1 'polypeptide(L)'
;MKLVSLLVVLTPNMSDLESAIRLSPESLLERTQSLTVLHLSVGWPPGLSFLLGTNANLLLDTPDDISKTTRGRVSLSWPFSYASANHCVQSLDLLLEAGCNLYPKDPERGKEIGALSCALEVTSTECAEVFARHMARRRWELFALARSNIVRIQSSFSRLGISENMRKELIATIVATEHRSDPGQLGSDATEPVQPVCVSEHDTNTFVVLALDQVEIQVPVSLRPSELVDHDIYQLLELPFVFFPIFERHGFAGYNEPNKYGLRPIMNSFRSSYCLSRASLGKEIQDVLPWLIQHSCLDTRPARNQKQPRRAS
;
A
#
# COMPACT_ATOMS: atom_id res chain seq x y z
N MET A 1 -25.99 12.58 18.93
CA MET A 1 -25.53 11.40 18.17
C MET A 1 -26.59 11.13 17.11
N LYS A 2 -26.21 10.99 15.82
CA LYS A 2 -27.16 11.03 14.69
C LYS A 2 -27.66 9.65 14.29
N LEU A 3 -28.83 9.57 13.67
CA LEU A 3 -29.61 8.34 13.46
C LEU A 3 -28.81 7.22 12.78
N VAL A 4 -28.17 7.49 11.63
CA VAL A 4 -27.41 6.48 10.88
C VAL A 4 -26.15 6.03 11.64
N SER A 5 -25.37 6.96 12.20
CA SER A 5 -24.20 6.59 13.01
C SER A 5 -24.56 5.82 14.28
N LEU A 6 -25.71 6.14 14.89
CA LEU A 6 -26.24 5.43 16.05
C LEU A 6 -26.61 3.99 15.70
N LEU A 7 -27.28 3.76 14.56
CA LEU A 7 -27.67 2.41 14.12
C LEU A 7 -26.46 1.55 13.79
N VAL A 8 -25.45 2.11 13.11
CA VAL A 8 -24.20 1.39 12.83
C VAL A 8 -23.50 0.93 14.13
N VAL A 9 -23.60 1.71 15.21
CA VAL A 9 -22.96 1.39 16.50
C VAL A 9 -23.83 0.52 17.41
N LEU A 10 -25.15 0.75 17.45
CA LEU A 10 -26.03 0.16 18.46
C LEU A 10 -26.78 -1.08 17.99
N THR A 11 -27.07 -1.22 16.69
CA THR A 11 -27.91 -2.32 16.18
C THR A 11 -27.55 -2.65 14.73
N PRO A 12 -26.73 -3.69 14.47
CA PRO A 12 -26.36 -4.11 13.11
C PRO A 12 -27.53 -4.83 12.42
N ASN A 13 -28.62 -4.10 12.15
CA ASN A 13 -29.78 -4.54 11.39
C ASN A 13 -29.83 -3.78 10.06
N MET A 14 -29.79 -4.53 8.96
CA MET A 14 -29.83 -3.97 7.60
C MET A 14 -31.12 -3.21 7.31
N SER A 15 -32.28 -3.72 7.75
CA SER A 15 -33.58 -3.08 7.47
C SER A 15 -33.68 -1.70 8.13
N ASP A 16 -33.13 -1.58 9.34
CA ASP A 16 -33.13 -0.32 10.08
C ASP A 16 -32.14 0.68 9.47
N LEU A 17 -30.96 0.20 9.05
CA LEU A 17 -29.98 1.02 8.34
C LEU A 17 -30.55 1.56 7.02
N GLU A 18 -31.16 0.70 6.20
CA GLU A 18 -31.79 1.11 4.93
C GLU A 18 -32.87 2.17 5.17
N SER A 19 -33.74 1.94 6.15
CA SER A 19 -34.81 2.88 6.49
C SER A 19 -34.26 4.21 6.97
N ALA A 20 -33.21 4.21 7.79
CA ALA A 20 -32.56 5.41 8.28
C ALA A 20 -31.88 6.22 7.17
N ILE A 21 -31.19 5.55 6.23
CA ILE A 21 -30.58 6.22 5.08
C ILE A 21 -31.67 6.81 4.17
N ARG A 22 -32.79 6.13 3.96
CA ARG A 22 -33.92 6.67 3.17
C ARG A 22 -34.52 7.92 3.81
N LEU A 23 -34.59 7.96 5.14
CA LEU A 23 -35.13 9.10 5.88
C LEU A 23 -34.18 10.29 5.96
N SER A 24 -32.86 10.04 5.99
CA SER A 24 -31.83 11.07 6.11
C SER A 24 -30.54 10.67 5.38
N PRO A 25 -30.52 10.73 4.03
CA PRO A 25 -29.36 10.32 3.25
C PRO A 25 -28.15 11.23 3.48
N GLU A 26 -28.37 12.51 3.78
CA GLU A 26 -27.31 13.47 4.11
C GLU A 26 -26.52 13.07 5.36
N SER A 27 -27.12 12.32 6.28
CA SER A 27 -26.44 11.87 7.50
C SER A 27 -25.28 10.91 7.26
N LEU A 28 -25.19 10.31 6.06
CA LEU A 28 -24.06 9.47 5.64
C LEU A 28 -22.75 10.25 5.51
N LEU A 29 -22.83 11.55 5.21
CA LEU A 29 -21.66 12.40 5.00
C LEU A 29 -21.16 13.04 6.31
N GLU A 30 -21.90 12.82 7.40
CA GLU A 30 -21.66 13.48 8.67
C GLU A 30 -20.73 12.64 9.55
N ARG A 31 -19.97 13.33 10.41
CA ARG A 31 -19.10 12.68 11.39
C ARG A 31 -19.78 12.57 12.74
N THR A 32 -19.55 11.46 13.43
CA THR A 32 -19.94 11.24 14.83
C THR A 32 -18.69 10.96 15.64
N GLN A 33 -18.44 11.76 16.69
CA GLN A 33 -17.22 11.67 17.50
C GLN A 33 -15.94 11.65 16.63
N SER A 34 -15.90 12.53 15.63
CA SER A 34 -14.77 12.65 14.70
C SER A 34 -14.54 11.44 13.78
N LEU A 35 -15.45 10.45 13.78
CA LEU A 35 -15.42 9.28 12.90
C LEU A 35 -16.47 9.38 11.81
N THR A 36 -16.15 8.87 10.62
CA THR A 36 -17.12 8.71 9.54
C THR A 36 -17.96 7.46 9.75
N VAL A 37 -19.08 7.33 9.03
CA VAL A 37 -19.89 6.11 9.05
C VAL A 37 -19.09 4.87 8.63
N LEU A 38 -18.11 5.02 7.73
CA LEU A 38 -17.23 3.93 7.29
C LEU A 38 -16.36 3.42 8.44
N HIS A 39 -15.72 4.30 9.22
CA HIS A 39 -14.94 3.92 10.41
C HIS A 39 -15.79 3.12 11.41
N LEU A 40 -16.99 3.60 11.70
CA LEU A 40 -17.90 2.97 12.65
C LEU A 40 -18.38 1.60 12.16
N SER A 41 -18.46 1.40 10.84
CA SER A 41 -18.95 0.17 10.23
C SER A 41 -17.88 -0.92 10.03
N VAL A 42 -16.61 -0.65 10.34
CA VAL A 42 -15.51 -1.61 10.14
C VAL A 42 -15.76 -2.95 10.83
N GLY A 43 -16.40 -2.97 12.01
CA GLY A 43 -16.75 -4.22 12.70
C GLY A 43 -17.95 -4.96 12.10
N TRP A 44 -18.61 -4.40 11.08
CA TRP A 44 -19.82 -4.94 10.47
C TRP A 44 -19.71 -4.98 8.93
N PRO A 45 -19.00 -6.00 8.37
CA PRO A 45 -18.73 -6.06 6.94
C PRO A 45 -19.95 -5.99 6.01
N PRO A 46 -21.11 -6.63 6.31
CA PRO A 46 -22.30 -6.47 5.48
C PRO A 46 -22.81 -5.04 5.43
N GLY A 47 -22.82 -4.34 6.57
CA GLY A 47 -23.23 -2.93 6.62
C GLY A 47 -22.23 -2.03 5.92
N LEU A 48 -20.93 -2.27 6.09
CA LEU A 48 -19.88 -1.55 5.37
C LEU A 48 -20.02 -1.73 3.85
N SER A 49 -20.21 -2.96 3.38
CA SER A 49 -20.43 -3.27 1.96
C SER A 49 -21.61 -2.47 1.40
N PHE A 50 -22.73 -2.45 2.13
CA PHE A 50 -23.90 -1.66 1.74
C PHE A 50 -23.60 -0.16 1.73
N LEU A 51 -22.93 0.37 2.75
CA LEU A 51 -22.55 1.79 2.84
C LEU A 51 -21.62 2.22 1.70
N LEU A 52 -20.68 1.37 1.29
CA LEU A 52 -19.81 1.62 0.13
C LEU A 52 -20.59 1.71 -1.19
N GLY A 53 -21.79 1.12 -1.26
CA GLY A 53 -22.73 1.31 -2.37
C GLY A 53 -23.53 2.61 -2.33
N THR A 54 -23.28 3.50 -1.36
CA THR A 54 -23.99 4.77 -1.16
C THR A 54 -23.04 5.97 -1.26
N ASN A 55 -23.57 7.18 -1.02
CA ASN A 55 -22.77 8.41 -0.93
C ASN A 55 -21.72 8.38 0.19
N ALA A 56 -21.81 7.45 1.15
CA ALA A 56 -20.75 7.27 2.15
C ALA A 56 -19.40 6.90 1.52
N ASN A 57 -19.37 6.35 0.30
CA ASN A 57 -18.13 6.06 -0.43
C ASN A 57 -17.28 7.32 -0.71
N LEU A 58 -17.89 8.52 -0.73
CA LEU A 58 -17.15 9.78 -0.81
C LEU A 58 -16.24 10.03 0.40
N LEU A 59 -16.48 9.31 1.51
CA LEU A 59 -15.70 9.38 2.73
C LEU A 59 -14.60 8.30 2.82
N LEU A 60 -14.36 7.52 1.77
CA LEU A 60 -13.42 6.39 1.78
C LEU A 60 -12.01 6.78 2.23
N ASP A 61 -11.53 7.93 1.76
CA ASP A 61 -10.19 8.48 2.06
C ASP A 61 -10.21 9.59 3.11
N THR A 62 -11.35 9.79 3.78
CA THR A 62 -11.50 10.82 4.79
C THR A 62 -10.91 10.34 6.11
N PRO A 63 -9.89 11.02 6.68
CA PRO A 63 -9.34 10.64 7.96
C PRO A 63 -10.29 10.98 9.12
N ASP A 64 -10.12 10.31 10.25
CA ASP A 64 -10.69 10.74 11.52
C ASP A 64 -10.10 12.08 12.00
N ASP A 65 -10.85 12.80 12.83
CA ASP A 65 -10.32 13.97 13.54
C ASP A 65 -9.82 13.63 14.97
N ILE A 66 -9.91 12.37 15.42
CA ILE A 66 -9.42 11.93 16.74
C ILE A 66 -7.90 11.97 16.81
N SER A 67 -7.26 11.56 15.71
CA SER A 67 -5.81 11.53 15.57
C SER A 67 -5.15 12.91 15.69
N LYS A 68 -5.89 13.99 15.44
CA LYS A 68 -5.42 15.37 15.63
C LYS A 68 -5.28 15.75 17.11
N THR A 69 -6.01 15.11 18.01
CA THR A 69 -6.05 15.50 19.44
C THR A 69 -5.00 14.79 20.29
N THR A 70 -4.36 13.73 19.78
CA THR A 70 -3.45 12.90 20.54
C THR A 70 -2.10 12.84 19.83
N ARG A 71 -0.99 13.19 20.51
CA ARG A 71 0.38 13.20 19.96
C ARG A 71 0.92 11.84 19.46
N GLY A 72 0.06 10.82 19.30
CA GLY A 72 0.46 9.42 19.20
C GLY A 72 0.45 8.82 17.80
N ARG A 73 -0.63 8.93 17.03
CA ARG A 73 -0.78 8.14 15.79
C ARG A 73 -1.70 8.82 14.76
N VAL A 74 -1.19 9.84 14.07
CA VAL A 74 -1.84 10.42 12.86
C VAL A 74 -2.04 9.38 11.75
N SER A 75 -1.40 8.22 11.87
CA SER A 75 -1.31 7.22 10.82
C SER A 75 -2.38 6.12 10.87
N LEU A 76 -3.21 6.05 11.92
CA LEU A 76 -4.33 5.08 12.02
C LEU A 76 -5.69 5.77 11.84
N SER A 77 -5.76 6.75 10.94
CA SER A 77 -6.91 7.65 10.81
C SER A 77 -7.85 7.29 9.67
N TRP A 78 -7.50 6.32 8.82
CA TRP A 78 -8.30 5.96 7.65
C TRP A 78 -9.15 4.73 7.91
N PRO A 79 -10.32 4.58 7.25
CA PRO A 79 -11.16 3.40 7.41
C PRO A 79 -10.40 2.09 7.20
N PHE A 80 -9.50 2.01 6.21
CA PHE A 80 -8.70 0.80 5.96
C PHE A 80 -7.76 0.51 7.13
N SER A 81 -7.11 1.53 7.70
CA SER A 81 -6.20 1.37 8.83
C SER A 81 -6.93 0.93 10.10
N TYR A 82 -8.19 1.38 10.29
CA TYR A 82 -9.07 0.87 11.35
C TYR A 82 -9.41 -0.61 11.13
N ALA A 83 -9.74 -1.02 9.90
CA ALA A 83 -9.99 -2.43 9.59
C ALA A 83 -8.77 -3.31 9.85
N SER A 84 -7.57 -2.81 9.51
CA SER A 84 -6.30 -3.48 9.80
C SER A 84 -6.06 -3.64 11.30
N ALA A 85 -6.28 -2.59 12.10
CA ALA A 85 -6.07 -2.60 13.54
C ALA A 85 -7.12 -3.44 14.30
N ASN A 86 -8.32 -3.59 13.75
CA ASN A 86 -9.36 -4.49 14.28
C ASN A 86 -9.24 -5.92 13.75
N HIS A 87 -8.23 -6.22 12.93
CA HIS A 87 -8.03 -7.51 12.27
C HIS A 87 -9.27 -7.99 11.49
N CYS A 88 -10.06 -7.06 10.96
CA CYS A 88 -11.30 -7.38 10.24
C CYS A 88 -10.99 -7.59 8.74
N VAL A 89 -10.58 -8.81 8.40
CA VAL A 89 -10.15 -9.21 7.05
C VAL A 89 -11.19 -8.83 5.99
N GLN A 90 -12.47 -9.12 6.22
CA GLN A 90 -13.54 -8.86 5.26
C GLN A 90 -13.78 -7.36 5.04
N SER A 91 -13.77 -6.55 6.10
CA SER A 91 -13.93 -5.10 5.97
C SER A 91 -12.73 -4.46 5.29
N LEU A 92 -11.51 -4.94 5.59
CA LEU A 92 -10.30 -4.49 4.90
C LEU A 92 -10.39 -4.79 3.40
N ASP A 93 -10.80 -6.02 3.04
CA ASP A 93 -10.98 -6.43 1.65
C ASP A 93 -11.97 -5.53 0.90
N LEU A 94 -13.12 -5.24 1.51
CA LEU A 94 -14.15 -4.34 0.95
C LEU A 94 -13.61 -2.92 0.72
N LEU A 95 -12.85 -2.37 1.67
CA LEU A 95 -12.30 -1.02 1.56
C LEU A 95 -11.21 -0.93 0.48
N LEU A 96 -10.37 -1.96 0.35
CA LEU A 96 -9.35 -2.03 -0.69
C LEU A 96 -9.97 -2.22 -2.08
N GLU A 97 -11.02 -3.04 -2.20
CA GLU A 97 -11.80 -3.23 -3.42
C GLU A 97 -12.51 -1.95 -3.85
N ALA A 98 -13.02 -1.16 -2.89
CA ALA A 98 -13.61 0.15 -3.16
C ALA A 98 -12.60 1.20 -3.66
N GLY A 99 -11.30 0.88 -3.66
CA GLY A 99 -10.26 1.74 -4.22
C GLY A 99 -9.77 2.82 -3.28
N CYS A 100 -9.68 2.55 -1.97
CA CYS A 100 -9.13 3.52 -1.03
C CYS A 100 -7.66 3.86 -1.36
N ASN A 101 -7.25 5.09 -1.06
CA ASN A 101 -5.89 5.57 -1.20
C ASN A 101 -5.01 5.03 -0.06
N LEU A 102 -4.00 4.24 -0.40
CA LEU A 102 -3.03 3.69 0.56
C LEU A 102 -1.94 4.69 0.96
N TYR A 103 -1.80 5.77 0.18
CA TYR A 103 -0.78 6.81 0.35
C TYR A 103 -1.46 8.19 0.47
N PRO A 104 -2.35 8.38 1.47
CA PRO A 104 -3.04 9.64 1.63
C PRO A 104 -2.07 10.74 2.06
N LYS A 105 -2.33 11.95 1.57
CA LYS A 105 -1.58 13.16 1.96
C LYS A 105 -2.23 13.80 3.18
N ASP A 106 -1.39 14.28 4.08
CA ASP A 106 -1.78 15.18 5.16
C ASP A 106 -2.46 16.42 4.56
N PRO A 107 -3.72 16.74 4.90
CA PRO A 107 -4.41 17.90 4.37
C PRO A 107 -3.74 19.24 4.73
N GLU A 108 -3.05 19.31 5.87
CA GLU A 108 -2.40 20.53 6.36
C GLU A 108 -0.98 20.66 5.81
N ARG A 109 -0.26 19.54 5.69
CA ARG A 109 1.16 19.53 5.30
C ARG A 109 1.40 19.21 3.83
N GLY A 110 0.39 18.67 3.13
CA GLY A 110 0.48 18.24 1.73
C GLY A 110 1.47 17.10 1.49
N LYS A 111 1.91 16.40 2.55
CA LYS A 111 2.89 15.31 2.48
C LYS A 111 2.20 13.98 2.71
N GLU A 112 2.64 12.96 1.98
CA GLU A 112 2.21 11.59 2.24
C GLU A 112 2.45 11.20 3.70
N ILE A 113 1.43 10.57 4.29
CA ILE A 113 1.49 10.02 5.65
C ILE A 113 1.76 8.52 5.53
N GLY A 114 2.53 7.97 6.49
CA GLY A 114 2.79 6.53 6.59
C GLY A 114 1.57 5.69 7.00
N ALA A 115 0.39 5.94 6.41
CA ALA A 115 -0.86 5.27 6.76
C ALA A 115 -0.80 3.76 6.47
N LEU A 116 -0.28 3.36 5.30
CA LEU A 116 -0.05 1.95 4.98
C LEU A 116 0.97 1.30 5.92
N SER A 117 2.09 1.98 6.18
CA SER A 117 3.15 1.52 7.09
C SER A 117 2.59 1.24 8.50
N CYS A 118 1.85 2.18 9.08
CA CYS A 118 1.24 1.98 10.39
C CYS A 118 0.09 0.98 10.38
N ALA A 119 -0.69 0.89 9.30
CA ALA A 119 -1.70 -0.15 9.16
C ALA A 119 -1.06 -1.55 9.17
N LEU A 120 0.06 -1.74 8.45
CA LEU A 120 0.81 -2.99 8.43
C LEU A 120 1.51 -3.27 9.77
N GLU A 121 1.99 -2.26 10.50
CA GLU A 121 2.58 -2.45 11.84
C GLU A 121 1.63 -3.19 12.79
N VAL A 122 0.33 -2.86 12.75
CA VAL A 122 -0.67 -3.31 13.75
C VAL A 122 -1.60 -4.42 13.25
N THR A 123 -1.40 -4.94 12.04
CA THR A 123 -2.35 -5.88 11.43
C THR A 123 -2.01 -7.36 11.65
N SER A 124 -2.92 -8.26 11.26
CA SER A 124 -2.68 -9.71 11.31
C SER A 124 -2.11 -10.23 9.99
N THR A 125 -1.61 -11.47 9.98
CA THR A 125 -1.12 -12.16 8.77
C THR A 125 -2.19 -12.26 7.69
N GLU A 126 -3.45 -12.50 8.06
CA GLU A 126 -4.57 -12.60 7.12
C GLU A 126 -4.88 -11.26 6.46
N CYS A 127 -4.83 -10.16 7.24
CA CYS A 127 -4.98 -8.82 6.68
C CYS A 127 -3.78 -8.41 5.82
N ALA A 128 -2.55 -8.81 6.17
CA ALA A 128 -1.37 -8.59 5.35
C ALA A 128 -1.47 -9.30 3.99
N GLU A 129 -2.02 -10.52 3.97
CA GLU A 129 -2.31 -11.26 2.73
C GLU A 129 -3.32 -10.49 1.84
N VAL A 130 -4.35 -9.90 2.45
CA VAL A 130 -5.32 -9.05 1.76
C VAL A 130 -4.66 -7.80 1.17
N PHE A 131 -3.80 -7.11 1.92
CA PHE A 131 -3.01 -5.99 1.38
C PHE A 131 -2.14 -6.42 0.20
N ALA A 132 -1.35 -7.48 0.36
CA ALA A 132 -0.43 -7.96 -0.67
C ALA A 132 -1.16 -8.29 -1.98
N ARG A 133 -2.28 -9.02 -1.91
CA ARG A 133 -3.12 -9.34 -3.07
C ARG A 133 -3.66 -8.09 -3.76
N HIS A 134 -4.23 -7.14 -3.01
CA HIS A 134 -4.80 -5.92 -3.58
C HIS A 134 -3.74 -5.00 -4.17
N MET A 135 -2.59 -4.87 -3.53
CA MET A 135 -1.48 -4.08 -4.06
C MET A 135 -0.92 -4.71 -5.35
N ALA A 136 -0.80 -6.04 -5.40
CA ALA A 136 -0.40 -6.75 -6.61
C ALA A 136 -1.41 -6.54 -7.75
N ARG A 137 -2.71 -6.62 -7.45
CA ARG A 137 -3.79 -6.32 -8.41
C ARG A 137 -3.72 -4.87 -8.91
N ARG A 138 -3.62 -3.88 -8.02
CA ARG A 138 -3.51 -2.46 -8.40
C ARG A 138 -2.29 -2.19 -9.27
N ARG A 139 -1.15 -2.83 -8.96
CA ARG A 139 0.04 -2.78 -9.81
C ARG A 139 -0.26 -3.32 -11.21
N TRP A 140 -0.88 -4.50 -11.31
CA TRP A 140 -1.25 -5.07 -12.59
C TRP A 140 -2.21 -4.16 -13.38
N GLU A 141 -3.23 -3.59 -12.73
CA GLU A 141 -4.18 -2.65 -13.35
C GLU A 141 -3.47 -1.39 -13.87
N LEU A 142 -2.50 -0.84 -13.12
CA LEU A 142 -1.68 0.29 -13.54
C LEU A 142 -0.88 -0.04 -14.82
N PHE A 143 -0.21 -1.19 -14.85
CA PHE A 143 0.54 -1.63 -16.04
C PHE A 143 -0.38 -1.92 -17.23
N ALA A 144 -1.56 -2.50 -17.00
CA ALA A 144 -2.56 -2.71 -18.04
C ALA A 144 -3.04 -1.38 -18.64
N LEU A 145 -3.25 -0.35 -17.81
CA LEU A 145 -3.59 1.00 -18.25
C LEU A 145 -2.45 1.64 -19.07
N ALA A 146 -1.21 1.51 -18.61
CA ALA A 146 -0.02 1.99 -19.31
C ALA A 146 0.12 1.34 -20.69
N ARG A 147 -0.01 0.02 -20.75
CA ARG A 147 0.08 -0.76 -21.99
C ARG A 147 -0.99 -0.37 -23.01
N SER A 148 -2.22 -0.18 -22.55
CA SER A 148 -3.33 0.28 -23.41
C SER A 148 -3.08 1.67 -24.01
N ASN A 149 -2.13 2.43 -23.45
CA ASN A 149 -1.74 3.77 -23.89
C ASN A 149 -0.28 3.87 -24.35
N ILE A 150 0.37 2.73 -24.66
CA ILE A 150 1.81 2.67 -24.88
C ILE A 150 2.29 3.56 -26.03
N VAL A 151 1.51 3.66 -27.12
CA VAL A 151 1.84 4.50 -28.29
C VAL A 151 1.87 5.98 -27.91
N ARG A 152 0.91 6.44 -27.09
CA ARG A 152 0.87 7.81 -26.59
C ARG A 152 2.08 8.08 -25.69
N ILE A 153 2.37 7.16 -24.76
CA ILE A 153 3.52 7.25 -23.86
C ILE A 153 4.83 7.33 -24.64
N GLN A 154 5.00 6.48 -25.65
CA GLN A 154 6.20 6.47 -26.50
C GLN A 154 6.39 7.80 -27.22
N SER A 155 5.30 8.39 -27.74
CA SER A 155 5.34 9.69 -28.41
C SER A 155 5.68 10.86 -27.46
N SER A 156 5.41 10.71 -26.16
CA SER A 156 5.67 11.76 -25.17
C SER A 156 7.07 11.70 -24.55
N PHE A 157 7.84 10.62 -24.75
CA PHE A 157 9.16 10.45 -24.13
C PHE A 157 10.14 11.60 -24.40
N SER A 158 10.06 12.23 -25.57
CA SER A 158 10.87 13.42 -25.90
C SER A 158 10.70 14.55 -24.88
N ARG A 159 9.55 14.61 -24.19
CA ARG A 159 9.21 15.63 -23.19
C ARG A 159 9.60 15.23 -21.76
N LEU A 160 9.90 13.96 -21.47
CA LEU A 160 10.21 13.49 -20.10
C LEU A 160 11.68 13.67 -19.69
N GLY A 161 12.57 14.04 -20.61
CA GLY A 161 14.00 14.16 -20.31
C GLY A 161 14.67 12.85 -19.86
N ILE A 162 13.98 11.71 -20.02
CA ILE A 162 14.47 10.39 -19.61
C ILE A 162 15.52 9.89 -20.61
N SER A 163 16.58 9.24 -20.12
CA SER A 163 17.63 8.64 -20.95
C SER A 163 17.07 7.53 -21.85
N GLU A 164 17.70 7.30 -23.01
CA GLU A 164 17.22 6.27 -23.95
C GLU A 164 17.18 4.86 -23.33
N ASN A 165 18.15 4.54 -22.46
CA ASN A 165 18.20 3.26 -21.75
C ASN A 165 16.99 3.08 -20.83
N MET A 166 16.68 4.10 -20.03
CA MET A 166 15.54 4.06 -19.11
C MET A 166 14.19 4.02 -19.86
N ARG A 167 14.10 4.64 -21.05
CA ARG A 167 12.92 4.49 -21.93
C ARG A 167 12.75 3.05 -22.41
N LYS A 168 13.82 2.43 -22.92
CA LYS A 168 13.79 1.04 -23.39
C LYS A 168 13.37 0.08 -22.28
N GLU A 169 13.93 0.28 -21.10
CA GLU A 169 13.60 -0.50 -19.90
C GLU A 169 12.15 -0.32 -19.47
N LEU A 170 11.66 0.92 -19.37
CA LEU A 170 10.26 1.20 -19.04
C LEU A 170 9.28 0.53 -20.02
N ILE A 171 9.56 0.62 -21.33
CA ILE A 171 8.72 -0.04 -22.35
C ILE A 171 8.80 -1.55 -22.22
N ALA A 172 9.98 -2.12 -22.02
CA ALA A 172 10.15 -3.55 -21.82
C ALA A 172 9.33 -4.03 -20.61
N THR A 173 9.35 -3.29 -19.49
CA THR A 173 8.60 -3.65 -18.29
C THR A 173 7.08 -3.51 -18.47
N ILE A 174 6.60 -2.48 -19.18
CA ILE A 174 5.17 -2.33 -19.50
C ILE A 174 4.67 -3.46 -20.40
N VAL A 175 5.52 -3.99 -21.28
CA VAL A 175 5.16 -5.09 -22.19
C VAL A 175 5.28 -6.46 -21.49
N ALA A 176 6.31 -6.68 -20.67
CA ALA A 176 6.60 -7.96 -20.03
C ALA A 176 5.61 -8.39 -18.94
N THR A 177 4.77 -7.48 -18.44
CA THR A 177 3.81 -7.76 -17.35
C THR A 177 2.65 -8.70 -17.76
N GLU A 178 2.67 -9.27 -18.97
CA GLU A 178 1.71 -10.28 -19.45
C GLU A 178 1.79 -11.65 -18.76
N HIS A 179 2.93 -12.03 -18.17
CA HIS A 179 3.17 -13.42 -17.76
C HIS A 179 3.10 -13.67 -16.25
N ARG A 180 2.66 -12.69 -15.45
CA ARG A 180 2.64 -12.81 -13.98
C ARG A 180 1.23 -12.88 -13.37
N SER A 181 0.19 -13.07 -14.18
CA SER A 181 -1.19 -12.79 -13.78
C SER A 181 -2.14 -13.98 -13.92
N ASP A 182 -2.05 -14.90 -12.98
CA ASP A 182 -3.22 -15.41 -12.25
C ASP A 182 -2.78 -15.89 -10.85
N PRO A 183 -3.01 -15.12 -9.76
CA PRO A 183 -2.72 -15.59 -8.41
C PRO A 183 -3.58 -16.80 -8.00
N GLY A 184 -4.55 -17.23 -8.82
CA GLY A 184 -5.34 -18.45 -8.65
C GLY A 184 -4.75 -19.74 -9.25
N GLN A 185 -3.65 -19.66 -10.02
CA GLN A 185 -3.01 -20.82 -10.65
C GLN A 185 -1.48 -20.82 -10.48
N LEU A 186 -0.99 -21.12 -9.27
CA LEU A 186 0.39 -21.56 -9.10
C LEU A 186 0.47 -23.09 -9.18
N GLY A 187 0.48 -23.59 -10.41
CA GLY A 187 1.08 -24.88 -10.75
C GLY A 187 2.59 -24.72 -10.93
N SER A 188 3.37 -25.66 -10.39
CA SER A 188 4.82 -25.69 -10.48
C SER A 188 5.29 -25.83 -11.93
N ASP A 189 5.87 -24.77 -12.51
CA ASP A 189 6.91 -24.96 -13.52
C ASP A 189 7.90 -23.80 -13.44
N ALA A 190 9.09 -24.13 -12.92
CA ALA A 190 10.21 -23.24 -12.80
C ALA A 190 10.85 -23.06 -14.18
N THR A 191 10.56 -21.94 -14.82
CA THR A 191 11.43 -21.39 -15.87
C THR A 191 12.23 -20.26 -15.25
N GLU A 192 13.56 -20.31 -15.39
CA GLU A 192 14.48 -19.33 -14.81
C GLU A 192 14.09 -17.88 -15.17
N PRO A 193 14.01 -16.97 -14.18
CA PRO A 193 13.71 -15.58 -14.46
C PRO A 193 14.94 -14.91 -15.10
N VAL A 194 14.74 -14.32 -16.27
CA VAL A 194 15.65 -13.33 -16.85
C VAL A 194 15.87 -12.25 -15.79
N GLN A 195 17.10 -12.10 -15.30
CA GLN A 195 17.43 -11.06 -14.32
C GLN A 195 17.13 -9.68 -14.92
N PRO A 196 16.20 -8.90 -14.35
CA PRO A 196 16.04 -7.51 -14.74
C PRO A 196 17.25 -6.72 -14.22
N VAL A 197 17.67 -5.74 -15.01
CA VAL A 197 18.63 -4.71 -14.58
C VAL A 197 18.04 -3.94 -13.40
N CYS A 198 18.89 -3.53 -12.46
CA CYS A 198 18.56 -2.95 -11.15
C CYS A 198 17.82 -1.59 -11.21
N VAL A 199 16.54 -1.59 -11.59
CA VAL A 199 15.62 -0.49 -11.30
C VAL A 199 14.62 -1.00 -10.28
N SER A 200 14.49 -0.30 -9.15
CA SER A 200 13.59 -0.74 -8.09
C SER A 200 12.14 -0.82 -8.61
N GLU A 201 11.37 -1.79 -8.12
CA GLU A 201 9.95 -1.94 -8.54
C GLU A 201 9.14 -0.64 -8.29
N HIS A 202 9.49 0.09 -7.21
CA HIS A 202 8.91 1.38 -6.88
C HIS A 202 9.19 2.44 -7.94
N ASP A 203 10.45 2.57 -8.38
CA ASP A 203 10.83 3.53 -9.42
C ASP A 203 10.00 3.29 -10.69
N THR A 204 9.80 2.02 -11.05
CA THR A 204 9.02 1.66 -12.24
C THR A 204 7.56 2.12 -12.14
N ASN A 205 6.87 1.84 -11.04
CA ASN A 205 5.47 2.25 -10.87
C ASN A 205 5.31 3.78 -10.93
N THR A 206 6.22 4.51 -10.28
CA THR A 206 6.24 5.98 -10.27
C THR A 206 6.47 6.53 -11.68
N PHE A 207 7.42 5.96 -12.44
CA PHE A 207 7.64 6.34 -13.84
C PHE A 207 6.42 6.05 -14.73
N VAL A 208 5.72 4.94 -14.51
CA VAL A 208 4.49 4.62 -15.26
C VAL A 208 3.41 5.67 -15.02
N VAL A 209 3.18 6.07 -13.77
CA VAL A 209 2.20 7.13 -13.45
C VAL A 209 2.61 8.47 -14.06
N LEU A 210 3.89 8.87 -13.95
CA LEU A 210 4.40 10.11 -14.56
C LEU A 210 4.21 10.12 -16.08
N ALA A 211 4.46 8.98 -16.73
CA ALA A 211 4.25 8.84 -18.17
C ALA A 211 2.77 8.98 -18.55
N LEU A 212 1.86 8.35 -17.78
CA LEU A 212 0.41 8.45 -17.97
C LEU A 212 -0.12 9.87 -17.75
N ASP A 213 0.33 10.54 -16.68
CA ASP A 213 -0.04 11.92 -16.38
C ASP A 213 0.39 12.87 -17.50
N GLN A 214 1.57 12.66 -18.08
CA GLN A 214 2.07 13.50 -19.17
C GLN A 214 1.28 13.35 -20.48
N VAL A 215 0.71 12.17 -20.74
CA VAL A 215 -0.19 11.96 -21.87
C VAL A 215 -1.64 12.26 -21.51
N GLU A 216 -1.90 12.90 -20.38
CA GLU A 216 -3.24 13.29 -19.92
C GLU A 216 -4.19 12.09 -19.75
N ILE A 217 -3.66 10.92 -19.38
CA ILE A 217 -4.46 9.77 -18.98
C ILE A 217 -4.72 9.85 -17.49
N GLN A 218 -6.00 9.95 -17.12
CA GLN A 218 -6.40 10.01 -15.72
C GLN A 218 -6.12 8.67 -15.02
N VAL A 219 -5.16 8.68 -14.09
CA VAL A 219 -4.87 7.53 -13.21
C VAL A 219 -5.73 7.63 -11.94
N PRO A 220 -6.57 6.63 -11.65
CA PRO A 220 -7.34 6.56 -10.40
C PRO A 220 -6.44 6.66 -9.17
N VAL A 221 -6.93 7.30 -8.11
CA VAL A 221 -6.16 7.49 -6.87
C VAL A 221 -5.69 6.16 -6.25
N SER A 222 -6.51 5.11 -6.37
CA SER A 222 -6.21 3.76 -5.88
C SER A 222 -4.98 3.11 -6.54
N LEU A 223 -4.64 3.53 -7.76
CA LEU A 223 -3.53 3.00 -8.55
C LEU A 223 -2.25 3.83 -8.42
N ARG A 224 -2.30 4.98 -7.76
CA ARG A 224 -1.12 5.82 -7.58
C ARG A 224 -0.18 5.21 -6.53
N PRO A 225 1.09 4.98 -6.85
CA PRO A 225 2.07 4.54 -5.86
C PRO A 225 2.39 5.68 -4.88
N SER A 226 3.15 5.35 -3.85
CA SER A 226 3.74 6.35 -2.95
C SER A 226 4.56 7.37 -3.75
N GLU A 227 4.50 8.65 -3.38
CA GLU A 227 5.35 9.71 -3.92
C GLU A 227 6.73 9.74 -3.24
N LEU A 228 6.91 8.94 -2.18
CA LEU A 228 8.16 8.83 -1.46
C LEU A 228 9.06 7.83 -2.20
N VAL A 229 10.07 8.38 -2.86
CA VAL A 229 11.09 7.72 -3.72
C VAL A 229 11.80 6.50 -3.07
N ASP A 230 11.59 6.25 -1.77
CA ASP A 230 12.20 5.14 -1.03
C ASP A 230 11.17 4.09 -0.56
N HIS A 231 9.96 4.02 -1.15
CA HIS A 231 8.88 3.15 -0.67
C HIS A 231 8.58 2.00 -1.63
N ASP A 232 9.58 1.14 -1.82
CA ASP A 232 9.25 -0.27 -2.01
C ASP A 232 8.54 -0.79 -0.75
N ILE A 233 7.64 -1.76 -0.87
CA ILE A 233 6.88 -2.31 0.25
C ILE A 233 7.83 -2.73 1.39
N TYR A 234 8.96 -3.34 1.05
CA TYR A 234 9.98 -3.77 2.01
C TYR A 234 10.74 -2.63 2.68
N GLN A 235 10.69 -1.42 2.11
CA GLN A 235 11.31 -0.23 2.67
C GLN A 235 10.35 0.60 3.54
N LEU A 236 9.07 0.20 3.62
CA LEU A 236 8.15 0.79 4.57
C LEU A 236 8.70 0.65 5.99
N LEU A 237 8.66 1.76 6.73
CA LEU A 237 9.01 1.76 8.14
C LEU A 237 8.09 0.78 8.87
N GLU A 238 8.64 0.07 9.86
CA GLU A 238 7.86 -0.80 10.75
C GLU A 238 7.17 -1.99 10.08
N LEU A 239 7.49 -2.32 8.81
CA LEU A 239 6.98 -3.54 8.18
C LEU A 239 7.46 -4.79 8.95
N PRO A 240 6.55 -5.60 9.52
CA PRO A 240 6.94 -6.82 10.21
C PRO A 240 7.59 -7.84 9.26
N PHE A 241 8.71 -8.44 9.68
CA PHE A 241 9.44 -9.41 8.83
C PHE A 241 8.60 -10.64 8.48
N VAL A 242 7.65 -11.02 9.33
CA VAL A 242 6.70 -12.12 9.07
C VAL A 242 5.87 -11.87 7.81
N PHE A 243 5.74 -10.64 7.33
CA PHE A 243 5.04 -10.32 6.10
C PHE A 243 5.92 -10.39 4.85
N PHE A 244 7.25 -10.53 4.99
CA PHE A 244 8.12 -10.55 3.81
C PHE A 244 7.79 -11.71 2.85
N PRO A 245 7.61 -12.96 3.35
CA PRO A 245 7.18 -14.07 2.50
C PRO A 245 5.79 -13.87 1.92
N ILE A 246 4.89 -13.17 2.63
CA ILE A 246 3.53 -12.88 2.15
C ILE A 246 3.62 -12.02 0.89
N PHE A 247 4.34 -10.90 0.94
CA PHE A 247 4.51 -10.04 -0.23
C PHE A 247 5.28 -10.74 -1.36
N GLU A 248 6.27 -11.57 -1.06
CA GLU A 248 7.00 -12.31 -2.09
C GLU A 248 6.07 -13.24 -2.89
N ARG A 249 5.16 -13.95 -2.21
CA ARG A 249 4.15 -14.82 -2.87
C ARG A 249 3.23 -14.05 -3.81
N HIS A 250 3.00 -12.76 -3.56
CA HIS A 250 2.24 -11.86 -4.44
C HIS A 250 3.11 -11.13 -5.47
N GLY A 251 4.34 -11.61 -5.66
CA GLY A 251 5.25 -11.15 -6.69
C GLY A 251 5.93 -9.82 -6.37
N PHE A 252 5.99 -9.40 -5.12
CA PHE A 252 6.87 -8.29 -4.72
C PHE A 252 8.31 -8.80 -4.63
N ALA A 253 9.25 -8.04 -5.18
CA ALA A 253 10.69 -8.29 -5.06
C ALA A 253 11.35 -7.16 -4.25
N GLY A 254 12.67 -7.10 -4.20
CA GLY A 254 13.35 -5.96 -3.55
C GLY A 254 13.60 -6.10 -2.05
N TYR A 255 13.28 -7.24 -1.42
CA TYR A 255 13.56 -7.50 0.00
C TYR A 255 15.06 -7.45 0.40
N ASN A 256 15.97 -7.37 -0.56
CA ASN A 256 17.41 -7.15 -0.36
C ASN A 256 17.93 -5.84 -0.96
N GLU A 257 17.11 -5.07 -1.65
CA GLU A 257 17.55 -3.86 -2.33
C GLU A 257 17.83 -2.77 -1.30
N PRO A 258 19.02 -2.15 -1.31
CA PRO A 258 19.32 -1.05 -0.42
C PRO A 258 18.52 0.19 -0.82
N ASN A 259 17.98 0.92 0.15
CA ASN A 259 17.42 2.25 -0.09
C ASN A 259 18.52 3.27 -0.44
N LYS A 260 18.14 4.54 -0.66
CA LYS A 260 19.09 5.62 -1.00
C LYS A 260 20.22 5.85 0.02
N TYR A 261 20.08 5.32 1.24
CA TYR A 261 21.11 5.38 2.28
C TYR A 261 22.03 4.16 2.30
N GLY A 262 21.88 3.22 1.37
CA GLY A 262 22.62 1.96 1.34
C GLY A 262 22.11 0.92 2.34
N LEU A 263 20.92 1.14 2.94
CA LEU A 263 20.35 0.27 3.97
C LEU A 263 19.35 -0.69 3.34
N ARG A 264 19.54 -1.99 3.57
CA ARG A 264 18.55 -3.02 3.23
C ARG A 264 17.32 -2.93 4.13
N PRO A 265 16.17 -3.50 3.73
CA PRO A 265 14.94 -3.53 4.53
C PRO A 265 15.14 -3.89 6.00
N ILE A 266 15.90 -4.96 6.26
CA ILE A 266 16.19 -5.41 7.64
C ILE A 266 16.97 -4.36 8.45
N MET A 267 17.93 -3.68 7.81
CA MET A 267 18.76 -2.66 8.45
C MET A 267 17.94 -1.40 8.73
N ASN A 268 17.06 -1.02 7.80
CA ASN A 268 16.17 0.12 7.96
C ASN A 268 15.19 -0.11 9.13
N SER A 269 14.64 -1.32 9.24
CA SER A 269 13.76 -1.74 10.34
C SER A 269 14.48 -1.74 11.71
N PHE A 270 15.73 -2.19 11.78
CA PHE A 270 16.53 -2.09 13.02
C PHE A 270 16.89 -0.63 13.37
N ARG A 271 17.06 0.23 12.36
CA ARG A 271 17.32 1.66 12.57
C ARG A 271 16.11 2.39 13.16
N SER A 272 14.89 2.06 12.74
CA SER A 272 13.68 2.62 13.35
C SER A 272 13.41 2.02 14.73
N SER A 273 13.74 0.74 14.93
CA SER A 273 13.47 -0.03 16.14
C SER A 273 14.54 0.10 17.25
N TYR A 274 15.35 1.18 17.27
CA TYR A 274 16.43 1.40 18.26
C TYR A 274 15.98 1.45 19.75
N CYS A 275 14.71 1.18 20.05
CA CYS A 275 14.30 0.76 21.38
C CYS A 275 14.58 -0.75 21.57
N LEU A 276 15.77 -1.02 22.12
CA LEU A 276 16.27 -2.29 22.68
C LEU A 276 15.36 -2.95 23.76
N SER A 277 14.07 -2.61 23.85
CA SER A 277 13.15 -3.11 24.89
C SER A 277 12.40 -4.39 24.52
N ARG A 278 12.43 -4.85 23.25
CA ARG A 278 12.00 -6.20 22.89
C ARG A 278 13.21 -7.15 22.88
N ALA A 279 13.71 -7.45 24.08
CA ALA A 279 14.88 -8.31 24.32
C ALA A 279 14.66 -9.81 24.02
N SER A 280 13.55 -10.17 23.38
CA SER A 280 13.41 -11.47 22.72
C SER A 280 13.20 -11.20 21.23
N LEU A 281 14.01 -11.86 20.38
CA LEU A 281 13.53 -12.21 19.04
C LEU A 281 12.20 -12.92 19.26
N GLY A 282 11.09 -12.22 19.07
CA GLY A 282 9.77 -12.77 19.31
C GLY A 282 9.58 -14.04 18.49
N LYS A 283 8.63 -14.89 18.91
CA LYS A 283 8.22 -16.09 18.16
C LYS A 283 8.03 -15.79 16.67
N GLU A 284 7.50 -14.60 16.36
CA GLU A 284 7.32 -14.05 15.01
C GLU A 284 8.60 -14.05 14.15
N ILE A 285 9.76 -13.72 14.72
CA ILE A 285 11.03 -13.74 13.96
C ILE A 285 11.52 -15.17 13.78
N GLN A 286 11.30 -16.05 14.77
CA GLN A 286 11.73 -17.45 14.69
C GLN A 286 11.02 -18.17 13.53
N ASP A 287 9.73 -17.89 13.33
CA ASP A 287 8.92 -18.53 12.28
C ASP A 287 9.37 -18.09 10.86
N VAL A 288 9.92 -16.88 10.70
CA VAL A 288 10.40 -16.37 9.40
C VAL A 288 11.92 -16.48 9.21
N LEU A 289 12.67 -16.84 10.25
CA LEU A 289 14.13 -16.93 10.19
C LEU A 289 14.65 -17.86 9.08
N PRO A 290 14.08 -19.07 8.85
CA PRO A 290 14.52 -19.91 7.74
C PRO A 290 14.39 -19.22 6.39
N TRP A 291 13.29 -18.49 6.17
CA TRP A 291 13.07 -17.73 4.95
C TRP A 291 14.09 -16.60 4.80
N LEU A 292 14.38 -15.85 5.88
CA LEU A 292 15.39 -14.77 5.85
C LEU A 292 16.80 -15.29 5.54
N ILE A 293 17.15 -16.48 6.04
CA ILE A 293 18.43 -17.15 5.76
C ILE A 293 18.48 -17.57 4.28
N GLN A 294 17.43 -18.25 3.81
CA GLN A 294 17.33 -18.72 2.42
C GLN A 294 17.49 -17.56 1.43
N HIS A 295 16.90 -16.41 1.73
CA HIS A 295 16.93 -15.24 0.87
C HIS A 295 18.11 -14.30 1.15
N SER A 296 19.09 -14.70 1.96
CA SER A 296 20.27 -13.87 2.29
C SER A 296 19.95 -12.48 2.85
N CYS A 297 18.78 -12.34 3.50
CA CYS A 297 18.29 -11.07 4.06
C CYS A 297 19.05 -10.65 5.33
N LEU A 298 19.79 -11.56 5.96
CA LEU A 298 20.52 -11.32 7.20
C LEU A 298 21.91 -10.70 6.99
N ASP A 299 22.34 -10.49 5.75
CA ASP A 299 23.60 -9.78 5.48
C ASP A 299 23.45 -8.30 5.84
N THR A 300 24.07 -7.93 6.96
CA THR A 300 23.99 -6.58 7.57
C THR A 300 25.05 -5.62 7.04
N ARG A 301 25.79 -5.99 5.99
CA ARG A 301 26.78 -5.08 5.40
C ARG A 301 26.05 -4.02 4.56
N PRO A 302 26.18 -2.71 4.88
CA PRO A 302 25.67 -1.67 4.02
C PRO A 302 26.25 -1.85 2.61
N ALA A 303 25.40 -1.67 1.58
CA ALA A 303 25.91 -1.65 0.22
C ALA A 303 26.95 -0.52 0.12
N ARG A 304 28.16 -0.82 -0.38
CA ARG A 304 29.15 0.23 -0.63
C ARG A 304 28.52 1.22 -1.62
N ASN A 305 28.27 2.46 -1.17
CA ASN A 305 27.83 3.54 -2.05
C ASN A 305 28.80 3.65 -3.23
N GLN A 306 28.43 3.13 -4.40
CA GLN A 306 29.31 3.11 -5.58
C GLN A 306 29.55 4.52 -6.17
N LYS A 307 28.95 5.57 -5.60
CA LYS A 307 29.13 6.96 -6.05
C LYS A 307 29.13 7.95 -4.89
N GLN A 308 30.20 7.97 -4.10
CA GLN A 308 30.65 9.24 -3.54
C GLN A 308 31.90 9.67 -4.30
N PRO A 309 31.87 10.76 -5.09
CA PRO A 309 33.10 11.31 -5.64
C PRO A 309 34.00 11.66 -4.46
N ARG A 310 35.18 11.02 -4.41
CA ARG A 310 36.22 11.39 -3.46
C ARG A 310 36.47 12.88 -3.66
N ARG A 311 36.11 13.71 -2.67
CA ARG A 311 36.61 15.07 -2.62
C ARG A 311 38.13 14.93 -2.53
N ALA A 312 38.80 15.32 -3.61
CA ALA A 312 40.24 15.50 -3.60
C ALA A 312 40.54 16.60 -2.59
N SER A 313 41.21 16.20 -1.50
CA SER A 313 41.94 17.08 -0.60
C SER A 313 43.30 17.40 -1.20
#